data_AF-A0A132NKQ0-F1
#
_entry.id   AF-A0A132NKQ0-F1
#
_cell.length_a   1.000
_cell.length_b   1.000
_cell.length_c   1.000
_cell.angle_alpha   90.00
_cell.angle_beta   90.00
_cell.angle_gamma   90.00
#
_symmetry.space_group_name_H-M   'P 1'
#
loop_
_entity.id
_entity.type
_entity.pdbx_description
1 polymer ?
#
loop_
_entity_poly.entity_id
_entity_poly.type
_entity_poly.pdbx_seq_one_letter_code
_entity_poly.pdbx_strand_id
1 'polypeptide(L)'
;GAPGEPLRCVRRLDGGYREVLQVSAPAVLSVEPTHVRLRRASLPALLAAREAPIDVVSAGPTRDPRVTVDHAGPYRPRPRVLPPPASDNPRERLLALTGALVERTPPRVVVPENVAAAADELLAFLRQHGYLS
;
A
#
# COMPACT_ATOMS: atom_id res chain seq x y z
N GLY A 1 14.35 26.69 -5.82
CA GLY A 1 13.14 27.33 -6.31
C GLY A 1 12.86 28.53 -5.45
N ALA A 2 13.01 29.74 -5.99
CA ALA A 2 12.52 30.93 -5.32
C ALA A 2 10.97 30.88 -5.22
N PRO A 3 10.34 31.59 -4.28
CA PRO A 3 8.89 31.71 -4.25
C PRO A 3 8.37 32.20 -5.61
N GLY A 4 7.46 31.44 -6.24
CA GLY A 4 6.87 31.77 -7.54
C GLY A 4 7.52 31.10 -8.77
N GLU A 5 8.63 30.38 -8.61
CA GLU A 5 9.22 29.59 -9.71
C GLU A 5 8.40 28.29 -9.95
N PRO A 6 8.04 27.95 -11.21
CA PRO A 6 7.28 26.74 -11.49
C PRO A 6 8.06 25.49 -11.10
N LEU A 7 7.38 24.57 -10.42
CA LEU A 7 7.94 23.28 -10.04
C LEU A 7 7.94 22.34 -11.25
N ARG A 8 9.07 21.69 -11.49
CA ARG A 8 9.14 20.60 -12.47
C ARG A 8 8.75 19.28 -11.80
N CYS A 9 7.65 18.69 -12.24
CA CYS A 9 7.11 17.44 -11.70
C CYS A 9 7.15 16.33 -12.74
N VAL A 10 7.23 15.08 -12.28
CA VAL A 10 7.08 13.88 -13.13
C VAL A 10 5.93 13.06 -12.57
N ARG A 11 4.87 12.89 -13.36
CA ARG A 11 3.73 12.03 -13.03
C ARG A 11 3.88 10.69 -13.75
N ARG A 12 3.77 9.61 -13.00
CA ARG A 12 3.77 8.25 -13.57
C ARG A 12 2.36 7.90 -14.01
N LEU A 13 2.27 7.19 -15.12
CA LEU A 13 1.02 6.70 -15.70
C LEU A 13 1.14 5.18 -15.89
N ASP A 14 0.01 4.55 -16.16
CA ASP A 14 -0.05 3.13 -16.50
C ASP A 14 0.79 2.81 -17.75
N GLY A 15 1.14 1.55 -17.96
CA GLY A 15 1.95 1.13 -19.11
C GLY A 15 3.40 1.64 -19.10
N GLY A 16 3.87 2.18 -17.97
CA GLY A 16 5.24 2.72 -17.84
C GLY A 16 5.42 4.13 -18.40
N TYR A 17 4.34 4.77 -18.84
CA TYR A 17 4.37 6.16 -19.33
C TYR A 17 4.69 7.15 -18.20
N ARG A 18 5.26 8.29 -18.59
CA ARG A 18 5.62 9.39 -17.69
C ARG A 18 5.28 10.72 -18.36
N GLU A 19 4.68 11.60 -17.58
CA GLU A 19 4.35 12.96 -17.98
C GLU A 19 5.25 13.95 -17.22
N VAL A 20 5.89 14.87 -17.93
CA VAL A 20 6.71 15.93 -17.34
C VAL A 20 5.89 17.21 -17.32
N LEU A 21 5.71 17.79 -16.14
CA LEU A 21 4.85 18.94 -15.90
C LEU A 21 5.66 20.13 -15.37
N GLN A 22 5.21 21.34 -15.73
CA GLN A 22 5.57 22.60 -15.07
C GLN A 22 4.36 23.06 -14.26
N VAL A 23 4.49 23.12 -12.94
CA VAL A 23 3.39 23.42 -12.02
C VAL A 23 3.67 24.72 -11.30
N SER A 24 2.87 25.75 -11.59
CA SER A 24 2.93 27.05 -10.90
C SER A 24 2.18 27.00 -9.57
N ALA A 25 2.65 27.74 -8.57
CA ALA A 25 1.96 27.89 -7.28
C ALA A 25 0.75 28.83 -7.39
N PRO A 26 -0.32 28.64 -6.56
CA PRO A 26 -0.48 27.58 -5.58
C PRO A 26 -0.97 26.27 -6.22
N ALA A 27 -0.38 25.15 -5.82
CA ALA A 27 -0.74 23.82 -6.32
C ALA A 27 -0.69 22.77 -5.21
N VAL A 28 -1.48 21.71 -5.37
CA VAL A 28 -1.47 20.53 -4.50
C VAL A 28 -0.84 19.38 -5.27
N LEU A 29 0.19 18.75 -4.67
CA LEU A 29 0.93 17.65 -5.27
C LEU A 29 0.92 16.44 -4.34
N SER A 30 0.41 15.31 -4.81
CA SER A 30 0.60 14.02 -4.16
C SER A 30 1.89 13.38 -4.66
N VAL A 31 2.72 12.85 -3.75
CA VAL A 31 4.03 12.28 -4.07
C VAL A 31 4.02 10.77 -3.81
N GLU A 32 4.31 9.98 -4.84
CA GLU A 32 4.43 8.53 -4.72
C GLU A 32 5.78 8.15 -4.08
N PRO A 33 5.81 7.18 -3.13
CA PRO A 33 7.01 6.85 -2.38
C PRO A 33 8.05 6.03 -3.16
N THR A 34 7.74 5.55 -4.38
CA THR A 34 8.53 4.54 -5.11
C THR A 34 9.99 4.92 -5.32
N HIS A 35 10.31 6.22 -5.41
CA HIS A 35 11.68 6.72 -5.59
C HIS A 35 12.12 7.69 -4.49
N VAL A 36 11.33 7.82 -3.41
CA VAL A 36 11.63 8.72 -2.30
C VAL A 36 12.15 7.90 -1.12
N ARG A 37 13.36 8.19 -0.68
CA ARG A 37 13.89 7.71 0.59
C ARG A 37 13.85 8.88 1.57
N LEU A 38 13.10 8.71 2.66
CA LEU A 38 13.15 9.65 3.77
C LEU A 38 14.55 9.59 4.38
N ARG A 39 15.18 10.76 4.54
CA ARG A 39 16.45 10.86 5.24
C ARG A 39 16.25 10.45 6.70
N ARG A 40 17.18 9.68 7.25
CA ARG A 40 17.22 9.42 8.69
C ARG A 40 17.57 10.72 9.42
N ALA A 41 16.76 11.12 10.40
CA ALA A 41 17.11 12.25 11.26
C ALA A 41 18.32 11.89 12.14
N SER A 42 19.26 12.81 12.27
CA SER A 42 20.35 12.69 13.24
C SER A 42 19.80 12.86 14.66
N LEU A 43 20.52 12.37 15.67
CA LEU A 43 20.12 12.56 17.07
C LEU A 43 19.91 14.05 17.42
N PRO A 44 20.80 14.99 17.05
CA PRO A 44 20.55 16.42 17.28
C PRO A 44 19.28 16.94 16.61
N ALA A 45 19.00 16.52 15.37
CA ALA A 45 17.79 16.94 14.67
C ALA A 45 16.52 16.41 15.34
N LEU A 46 16.58 15.19 15.90
CA LEU A 46 15.46 14.60 16.62
C LEU A 46 15.20 15.28 17.97
N LEU A 47 16.26 15.64 18.70
CA LEU A 47 16.13 16.43 19.94
C LEU A 47 15.55 17.81 19.66
N ALA A 48 16.02 18.49 18.60
CA ALA A 48 15.47 19.78 18.19
C ALA A 48 13.99 19.66 17.77
N ALA A 49 13.62 18.61 17.04
CA ALA A 49 12.23 18.37 16.64
C ALA A 49 11.32 18.06 17.85
N ARG A 50 11.85 17.49 18.93
CA ARG A 50 11.09 17.24 20.17
C ARG A 50 10.66 18.53 20.86
N GLU A 51 11.45 19.58 20.75
CA GLU A 51 11.22 20.87 21.41
C GLU A 51 10.62 21.91 20.46
N ALA A 52 10.55 21.61 19.16
CA ALA A 52 9.93 22.48 18.17
C ALA A 52 8.43 22.68 18.48
N PRO A 53 7.93 23.93 18.46
CA PRO A 53 6.52 24.20 18.67
C PRO A 53 5.70 23.54 17.55
N ILE A 54 4.62 22.85 17.94
CA ILE A 54 3.64 22.26 17.03
C ILE A 54 2.33 23.00 17.22
N ASP A 55 1.95 23.81 16.23
CA ASP A 55 0.65 24.47 16.22
C ASP A 55 -0.46 23.43 16.09
N VAL A 56 -1.29 23.30 17.12
CA VAL A 56 -2.48 22.46 17.10
C VAL A 56 -3.66 23.31 16.68
N VAL A 57 -4.14 23.10 15.46
CA VAL A 57 -5.28 23.82 14.90
C VAL A 57 -6.49 22.89 14.87
N SER A 58 -7.60 23.32 15.47
CA SER A 58 -8.88 22.62 15.34
C SER A 58 -9.47 22.86 13.95
N ALA A 59 -9.86 21.80 13.26
CA ALA A 59 -10.59 21.91 12.01
C ALA A 59 -11.96 22.56 12.28
N GLY A 60 -12.15 23.79 11.78
CA GLY A 60 -13.45 24.44 11.76
C GLY A 60 -14.27 24.00 10.53
N PRO A 61 -15.57 24.33 10.49
CA PRO A 61 -16.37 24.14 9.29
C PRO A 61 -15.74 24.91 8.13
N THR A 62 -15.80 24.33 6.93
CA THR A 62 -15.36 25.03 5.71
C THR A 62 -16.12 26.35 5.58
N ARG A 63 -15.39 27.42 5.25
CA ARG A 63 -15.99 28.73 4.94
C ARG A 63 -16.28 28.89 3.46
N ASP A 64 -15.91 27.90 2.62
CA ASP A 64 -16.20 27.92 1.19
C ASP A 64 -17.64 27.45 0.95
N PRO A 65 -18.54 28.33 0.46
CA PRO A 65 -19.94 27.98 0.22
C PRO A 65 -20.12 26.92 -0.86
N ARG A 66 -19.08 26.60 -1.65
CA ARG A 66 -19.10 25.55 -2.67
C ARG A 66 -18.75 24.16 -2.11
N VAL A 67 -18.31 24.09 -0.86
CA VAL A 67 -17.89 22.84 -0.22
C VAL A 67 -18.92 22.48 0.84
N THR A 68 -19.65 21.39 0.61
CA THR A 68 -20.54 20.80 1.62
C THR A 68 -19.79 19.70 2.35
N VAL A 69 -19.60 19.84 3.65
CA VAL A 69 -19.03 18.79 4.50
C VAL A 69 -20.18 17.91 4.98
N ASP A 70 -20.38 16.77 4.33
CA ASP A 70 -21.41 15.79 4.72
C ASP A 70 -20.99 15.03 6.01
N HIS A 71 -19.73 14.58 6.06
CA HIS A 71 -19.18 13.90 7.24
C HIS A 71 -17.72 14.28 7.47
N ALA A 72 -17.39 14.75 8.67
CA ALA A 72 -16.03 15.01 9.12
C ALA A 72 -15.56 13.87 10.04
N GLY A 73 -14.82 12.92 9.48
CA GLY A 73 -14.21 11.81 10.21
C GLY A 73 -13.47 10.88 9.27
N PRO A 74 -12.70 9.90 9.80
CA PRO A 74 -11.97 8.95 8.97
C PRO A 74 -12.94 8.23 8.02
N TYR A 75 -12.67 8.26 6.71
CA TYR A 75 -13.38 7.41 5.76
C TYR A 75 -13.09 5.95 6.11
N ARG A 76 -14.02 5.32 6.83
CA ARG A 76 -14.00 3.88 7.09
C ARG A 76 -14.93 3.22 6.08
N PRO A 77 -14.41 2.68 4.96
CA PRO A 77 -15.21 1.72 4.20
C PRO A 77 -15.66 0.65 5.19
N ARG A 78 -16.97 0.41 5.30
CA ARG A 78 -17.48 -0.61 6.23
C ARG A 78 -16.81 -1.94 5.86
N PRO A 79 -16.08 -2.60 6.78
CA PRO A 79 -15.53 -3.91 6.49
C PRO A 79 -16.66 -4.82 6.04
N ARG A 80 -16.41 -5.66 5.03
CA ARG A 80 -17.34 -6.72 4.68
C ARG A 80 -17.46 -7.63 5.90
N VAL A 81 -18.61 -7.60 6.57
CA VAL A 81 -18.89 -8.46 7.72
C VAL A 81 -19.01 -9.88 7.21
N LEU A 82 -18.07 -10.75 7.61
CA LEU A 82 -18.18 -12.18 7.38
C LEU A 82 -18.82 -12.80 8.63
N PRO A 83 -19.84 -13.66 8.48
CA PRO A 83 -20.43 -14.35 9.63
C PRO A 83 -19.37 -15.24 10.30
N PRO A 84 -19.39 -15.39 11.63
CA PRO A 84 -18.52 -16.36 12.31
C PRO A 84 -18.89 -17.79 11.88
N PRO A 85 -17.95 -18.76 11.95
CA PRO A 85 -18.28 -20.15 11.70
C PRO A 85 -19.38 -20.64 12.65
N ALA A 86 -20.40 -21.31 12.11
CA ALA A 86 -21.64 -21.65 12.81
C ALA A 86 -21.54 -22.85 13.78
N SER A 87 -20.39 -23.52 13.89
CA SER A 87 -20.27 -24.73 14.71
C SER A 87 -20.14 -24.44 16.20
N ASP A 88 -20.88 -25.21 17.01
CA ASP A 88 -20.76 -25.19 18.47
C ASP A 88 -19.44 -25.82 18.96
N ASN A 89 -18.78 -26.62 18.12
CA ASN A 89 -17.49 -27.24 18.42
C ASN A 89 -16.32 -26.25 18.19
N PRO A 90 -15.52 -25.93 19.23
CA PRO A 90 -14.38 -25.01 19.10
C PRO A 90 -13.36 -25.42 18.04
N ARG A 91 -13.13 -26.73 17.87
CA ARG A 91 -12.16 -27.26 16.89
C ARG A 91 -12.62 -27.00 15.46
N GLU A 92 -13.91 -27.20 15.18
CA GLU A 92 -14.49 -26.98 13.85
C GLU A 92 -14.53 -25.49 13.48
N ARG A 93 -14.80 -24.61 14.44
CA ARG A 93 -14.67 -23.15 14.23
C ARG A 93 -13.25 -22.74 13.83
N LEU A 94 -12.24 -23.31 14.51
CA LEU A 94 -10.83 -23.04 14.20
C LEU A 94 -10.45 -23.50 12.78
N LEU A 95 -10.91 -24.70 12.39
CA LEU A 95 -10.66 -25.25 11.05
C LEU A 95 -11.32 -24.42 9.94
N ALA A 96 -12.54 -23.96 10.16
CA ALA A 96 -13.26 -23.08 9.22
C ALA A 96 -12.60 -21.69 9.08
N LEU A 97 -12.11 -21.11 10.18
CA LEU A 97 -11.41 -19.82 10.17
C LEU A 97 -10.07 -19.88 9.43
N THR A 98 -9.34 -20.99 9.59
CA THR A 98 -8.00 -21.16 9.01
C THR A 98 -8.02 -21.68 7.58
N GLY A 99 -9.19 -22.10 7.09
CA GLY A 99 -9.30 -22.78 5.80
C GLY A 99 -8.56 -24.13 5.79
N ALA A 100 -8.28 -24.71 6.95
CA ALA A 100 -7.54 -25.97 7.08
C ALA A 100 -8.29 -27.19 6.49
N LEU A 101 -9.61 -27.06 6.28
CA LEU A 101 -10.46 -28.05 5.60
C LEU A 101 -10.65 -27.76 4.11
N VAL A 102 -10.14 -26.63 3.60
CA VAL A 102 -10.12 -26.38 2.15
C VAL A 102 -9.02 -27.26 1.60
N GLU A 103 -9.39 -28.23 0.76
CA GLU A 103 -8.44 -29.03 0.01
C GLU A 103 -7.54 -28.07 -0.79
N ARG A 104 -6.27 -28.01 -0.38
CA ARG A 104 -5.22 -27.28 -1.06
C ARG A 104 -4.15 -28.28 -1.38
N THR A 105 -3.62 -28.22 -2.59
CA THR A 105 -2.34 -28.84 -2.89
C THR A 105 -1.31 -28.19 -1.95
N PRO A 106 -0.71 -28.94 -1.01
CA PRO A 106 0.27 -28.37 -0.10
C PRO A 106 1.46 -27.83 -0.90
N PRO A 107 2.10 -26.75 -0.45
CA PRO A 107 3.29 -26.24 -1.13
C PRO A 107 4.36 -27.34 -1.16
N ARG A 108 4.82 -27.68 -2.37
CA ARG A 108 5.93 -28.62 -2.56
C ARG A 108 7.25 -27.86 -2.38
N VAL A 109 8.04 -28.25 -1.39
CA VAL A 109 9.43 -27.79 -1.28
C VAL A 109 10.30 -28.78 -2.06
N VAL A 110 11.04 -28.28 -3.03
CA VAL A 110 12.03 -29.03 -3.81
C VAL A 110 13.42 -28.51 -3.48
N VAL A 111 14.41 -29.39 -3.43
CA VAL A 111 15.83 -29.03 -3.27
C VAL A 111 16.57 -29.58 -4.48
N PRO A 112 16.64 -28.82 -5.60
CA PRO A 112 17.32 -29.24 -6.81
C PRO A 112 18.84 -29.28 -6.61
N GLU A 113 19.53 -30.19 -7.28
CA GLU A 113 20.98 -30.36 -7.16
C GLU A 113 21.78 -29.17 -7.72
N ASN A 114 21.20 -28.44 -8.68
CA ASN A 114 21.80 -27.29 -9.31
C ASN A 114 20.75 -26.33 -9.90
N VAL A 115 21.20 -25.18 -10.42
CA VAL A 115 20.34 -24.13 -10.99
C VAL A 115 19.56 -24.59 -12.22
N ALA A 116 20.15 -25.45 -13.06
CA ALA A 116 19.47 -25.96 -14.26
C ALA A 116 18.31 -26.88 -13.87
N ALA A 117 18.54 -27.81 -12.94
CA ALA A 117 17.51 -28.69 -12.40
C ALA A 117 16.38 -27.90 -11.71
N ALA A 118 16.70 -26.78 -11.06
CA ALA A 118 15.70 -25.89 -10.48
C ALA A 118 14.81 -25.22 -11.55
N ALA A 119 15.42 -24.74 -12.63
CA ALA A 119 14.69 -24.14 -13.74
C ALA A 119 13.79 -25.17 -14.45
N ASP A 120 14.29 -26.39 -14.67
CA ASP A 120 13.53 -27.48 -15.29
C ASP A 120 12.31 -27.88 -14.44
N GLU A 121 12.50 -28.04 -13.14
CA GLU A 121 11.42 -28.35 -12.18
C GLU A 121 10.35 -27.24 -12.17
N LEU A 122 10.77 -25.96 -12.19
CA LEU A 122 9.84 -24.82 -12.25
C LEU A 122 9.08 -24.80 -13.58
N LEU A 123 9.75 -24.97 -14.72
CA LEU A 123 9.11 -24.97 -16.03
C LEU A 123 8.15 -26.14 -16.20
N ALA A 124 8.52 -27.33 -15.70
CA ALA A 124 7.64 -28.50 -15.68
C ALA A 124 6.38 -28.23 -14.86
N PHE A 125 6.53 -27.68 -13.65
CA PHE A 125 5.40 -27.27 -12.81
C PHE A 125 4.49 -26.27 -13.53
N LEU A 126 5.07 -25.23 -14.16
CA LEU A 126 4.29 -24.20 -14.86
C LEU A 126 3.51 -24.78 -16.05
N ARG A 127 4.10 -25.69 -16.82
CA ARG A 127 3.41 -26.38 -17.93
C ARG A 127 2.30 -27.30 -17.43
N GLN A 128 2.56 -28.09 -16.39
CA GLN A 128 1.58 -29.01 -15.82
C GLN A 128 0.30 -28.29 -15.36
N HIS A 129 0.43 -27.04 -14.91
CA HIS A 129 -0.68 -26.24 -14.41
C HIS A 129 -1.22 -25.24 -15.44
N GLY A 130 -0.74 -25.28 -16.69
CA GLY A 130 -1.22 -24.42 -17.76
C GLY A 130 -0.83 -22.94 -17.65
N TYR A 131 0.14 -22.61 -16.78
CA TYR A 131 0.70 -21.25 -16.68
C TYR A 131 1.69 -20.93 -17.80
N LEU A 132 2.21 -21.98 -18.44
CA LEU A 132 3.10 -21.90 -19.58
C LEU A 132 2.63 -22.91 -20.63
N SER A 133 2.37 -22.43 -21.84
CA SER A 133 2.13 -23.27 -23.03
C SER A 133 3.45 -23.69 -23.67
#